data_AF-A0AB37WPM5-F1
#
_entry.id   AF-A0AB37WPM5-F1
#
_cell.length_a   1.000
_cell.length_b   1.000
_cell.length_c   1.000
_cell.angle_alpha   90.00
_cell.angle_beta   90.00
_cell.angle_gamma   90.00
#
_symmetry.space_group_name_H-M   'P 1'
#
loop_
_entity.id
_entity.type
_entity.pdbx_description
1 polymer ?
#
loop_
_entity_poly.entity_id
_entity_poly.type
_entity_poly.pdbx_seq_one_letter_code
_entity_poly.pdbx_strand_id
1 'polypeptide(L)'
;MVAGQLQEPGPMPLYVLLVLVIGICFYFFFIGTAAVRLWFYKGALGPAPEKFLVVKIEHEDAQQHAPMADNHSGAGTHSNAMKHRRMTVFTHASLSALSDDTAHTTALEPHGFSQATTMVNLQDIDEEDLSSFTNPGTRAYIAEECRLSRMLAFDADDCGNGDYFPDLPYTNNPIESTSACSDYLQPSQLGLTSTDWRDWLAIDEHYIEYHAARTHLLSRNRSSCIHLTPDSESACRELLQEIASYLVEQHPNKFSFKTKHRRKHILNELTREDFELEGGLEAHPLEVVARLCGEDFMIWERSESTRMWYLQASTTLFPSGYIITSYMGKPVNVMVRGDENGRLPMLPWSSKFHIFPSPTLD
;
A
#
# COMPACT_ATOMS: atom_id res chain seq x y z
N MET A 1 -4.59 -8.97 -93.89
CA MET A 1 -4.01 -8.08 -92.85
C MET A 1 -4.48 -8.62 -91.52
N VAL A 2 -3.65 -9.43 -90.86
CA VAL A 2 -4.00 -10.07 -89.58
C VAL A 2 -3.74 -9.05 -88.48
N ALA A 3 -4.81 -8.55 -87.87
CA ALA A 3 -4.74 -7.61 -86.76
C ALA A 3 -4.16 -8.32 -85.53
N GLY A 4 -3.05 -7.80 -85.02
CA GLY A 4 -2.41 -8.26 -83.80
C GLY A 4 -3.34 -8.06 -82.60
N GLN A 5 -3.65 -9.16 -81.92
CA GLN A 5 -4.35 -9.16 -80.64
C GLN A 5 -3.37 -8.63 -79.57
N LEU A 6 -3.63 -7.42 -79.06
CA LEU A 6 -2.96 -6.89 -77.88
C LEU A 6 -3.49 -7.63 -76.65
N GLN A 7 -2.62 -8.44 -76.04
CA GLN A 7 -2.88 -9.12 -74.77
C GLN A 7 -3.06 -8.06 -73.67
N GLU A 8 -4.27 -7.92 -73.13
CA GLU A 8 -4.49 -7.03 -71.97
C GLU A 8 -3.76 -7.59 -70.73
N PRO A 9 -2.97 -6.76 -70.02
CA PRO A 9 -2.27 -7.20 -68.82
C PRO A 9 -3.29 -7.48 -67.70
N GLY A 10 -3.33 -8.72 -67.22
CA GLY A 10 -4.20 -9.12 -66.10
C GLY A 10 -3.92 -8.28 -64.84
N PRO A 11 -4.90 -8.10 -63.92
CA PRO A 11 -4.86 -7.12 -62.83
C PRO A 11 -3.89 -7.46 -61.68
N MET A 12 -3.20 -8.61 -61.74
CA MET A 12 -2.27 -9.11 -60.72
C MET A 12 -1.11 -8.15 -60.35
N PRO A 13 -0.42 -7.45 -61.28
CA PRO A 13 0.69 -6.58 -60.92
C PRO A 13 0.23 -5.30 -60.22
N LEU A 14 -1.03 -4.88 -60.41
CA LEU A 14 -1.59 -3.69 -59.76
C LEU A 14 -1.86 -3.94 -58.27
N TYR A 15 -2.35 -5.12 -57.91
CA TYR A 15 -2.53 -5.51 -56.50
C TYR A 15 -1.20 -5.64 -55.76
N VAL A 16 -0.16 -6.17 -56.41
CA VAL A 16 1.18 -6.26 -55.81
C VAL A 16 1.75 -4.88 -55.54
N LEU A 17 1.58 -3.94 -56.47
CA LEU A 17 2.02 -2.55 -56.29
C LEU A 17 1.25 -1.85 -55.16
N LEU A 18 -0.06 -2.09 -55.04
CA LEU A 18 -0.89 -1.55 -53.97
C LEU A 18 -0.43 -2.03 -52.58
N VAL A 19 -0.17 -3.33 -52.43
CA VAL A 19 0.31 -3.89 -51.15
C VAL A 19 1.69 -3.33 -50.79
N LEU A 20 2.57 -3.16 -51.77
CA LEU A 20 3.90 -2.57 -51.57
C LEU A 20 3.79 -1.12 -51.08
N VAL A 21 2.93 -0.31 -51.71
CA VAL A 21 2.68 1.08 -51.30
C VAL A 21 2.12 1.16 -49.88
N ILE A 22 1.17 0.29 -49.52
CA ILE A 22 0.62 0.20 -48.17
C ILE A 22 1.72 -0.15 -47.15
N GLY A 23 2.58 -1.11 -47.46
CA GLY A 23 3.71 -1.48 -46.61
C GLY A 23 4.70 -0.33 -46.39
N ILE A 24 5.00 0.44 -47.44
CA ILE A 24 5.84 1.64 -47.34
C ILE A 24 5.19 2.69 -46.43
N CYS A 25 3.88 2.92 -46.54
CA CYS A 25 3.17 3.87 -45.68
C CYS A 25 3.25 3.46 -44.20
N PHE A 26 3.06 2.18 -43.86
CA PHE A 26 3.21 1.69 -42.49
C PHE A 26 4.65 1.85 -41.97
N TYR A 27 5.65 1.61 -42.82
CA TYR A 27 7.05 1.79 -42.44
C TYR A 27 7.38 3.25 -42.10
N PHE A 28 6.92 4.20 -42.90
CA PHE A 28 7.10 5.63 -42.61
C PHE A 28 6.31 6.09 -41.38
N PHE A 29 5.11 5.55 -41.15
CA PHE A 29 4.34 5.81 -39.94
C PHE A 29 5.11 5.33 -38.69
N PHE A 30 5.66 4.11 -38.73
CA PHE A 30 6.48 3.56 -37.66
C PHE A 30 7.72 4.43 -37.38
N ILE A 31 8.48 4.78 -38.42
CA ILE A 31 9.65 5.67 -38.29
C ILE A 31 9.26 7.02 -37.68
N GLY A 32 8.14 7.60 -38.10
CA GLY A 32 7.63 8.85 -37.54
C GLY A 32 7.37 8.74 -36.04
N THR A 33 6.69 7.67 -35.60
CA THR A 33 6.43 7.45 -34.17
C THR A 33 7.71 7.19 -33.37
N ALA A 34 8.68 6.49 -33.94
CA ALA A 34 9.97 6.25 -33.31
C ALA A 34 10.80 7.54 -33.19
N ALA A 35 10.82 8.38 -34.22
CA ALA A 35 11.53 9.66 -34.21
C ALA A 35 10.94 10.65 -33.19
N VAL A 36 9.60 10.73 -33.11
CA VAL A 36 8.93 11.56 -32.10
C VAL A 36 9.24 11.07 -30.69
N ARG A 37 9.23 9.75 -30.47
CA ARG A 37 9.64 9.18 -29.18
C ARG A 37 11.11 9.48 -28.86
N LEU A 38 12.02 9.28 -29.82
CA LEU A 38 13.45 9.53 -29.61
C LEU A 38 13.73 11.01 -29.30
N TRP A 39 13.00 11.92 -29.97
CA TRP A 39 13.05 13.36 -29.69
C TRP A 39 12.48 13.69 -28.30
N PHE A 40 11.31 13.12 -27.96
CA PHE A 40 10.67 13.34 -26.67
C PHE A 40 11.52 12.83 -25.50
N TYR A 41 12.22 11.71 -25.67
CA TYR A 41 13.11 11.12 -24.67
C TYR A 41 14.59 11.54 -24.81
N LYS A 42 14.90 12.60 -25.57
CA LYS A 42 16.28 13.11 -25.78
C LYS A 42 17.32 12.03 -26.10
N GLY A 43 16.95 10.98 -26.85
CA GLY A 43 17.85 9.90 -27.23
C GLY A 43 17.87 8.66 -26.31
N ALA A 44 17.10 8.62 -25.23
CA ALA A 44 16.96 7.43 -24.39
C ALA A 44 15.91 6.45 -24.96
N LEU A 45 16.26 5.17 -25.04
CA LEU A 45 15.37 4.10 -25.55
C LEU A 45 14.32 3.59 -24.53
N GLY A 46 14.09 4.31 -23.44
CA GLY A 46 13.06 3.98 -22.45
C GLY A 46 12.96 5.05 -21.35
N PRO A 47 11.88 5.04 -20.56
CA PRO A 47 11.74 5.93 -19.41
C PRO A 47 12.75 5.52 -18.33
N ALA A 48 13.89 6.22 -18.27
CA ALA A 48 14.72 6.16 -17.07
C ALA A 48 13.94 6.80 -15.91
N PRO A 49 13.98 6.23 -14.70
CA PRO A 49 13.30 6.83 -13.55
C PRO A 49 13.95 8.18 -13.22
N GLU A 50 13.24 9.28 -13.46
CA GLU A 50 13.65 10.62 -13.03
C GLU A 50 13.51 10.72 -11.50
N LYS A 51 14.61 11.02 -10.80
CA LYS A 51 14.60 11.24 -9.35
C LYS A 51 14.36 12.72 -9.07
N PHE A 52 13.24 13.05 -8.43
CA PHE A 52 12.89 14.42 -8.05
C PHE A 52 13.13 14.63 -6.55
N LEU A 53 13.81 15.73 -6.20
CA LEU A 53 13.89 16.19 -4.81
C LEU A 53 12.84 17.28 -4.57
N VAL A 54 12.09 17.10 -3.49
CA VAL A 54 11.07 18.02 -3.00
C VAL A 54 11.74 18.96 -2.00
N VAL A 55 12.05 20.20 -2.41
CA VAL A 55 12.74 21.17 -1.54
C VAL A 55 11.76 22.26 -1.12
N LYS A 56 11.66 22.48 0.20
CA LYS A 56 10.85 23.56 0.77
C LYS A 56 11.62 24.88 0.64
N ILE A 57 11.12 25.79 -0.19
CA ILE A 57 11.67 27.14 -0.29
C ILE A 57 11.01 27.99 0.79
N GLU A 58 11.74 28.26 1.86
CA GLU A 58 11.37 29.35 2.76
C GLU A 58 11.65 30.66 2.03
N HIS A 59 10.60 31.34 1.59
CA HIS A 59 10.70 32.73 1.17
C HIS A 59 10.98 33.55 2.44
N GLU A 60 12.21 34.03 2.59
CA GLU A 60 12.44 35.16 3.49
C GLU A 60 11.68 36.35 2.90
N ASP A 61 10.65 36.80 3.61
CA ASP A 61 9.95 38.03 3.32
C ASP A 61 10.92 39.21 3.45
N ALA A 62 11.57 39.56 2.34
CA ALA A 62 12.33 40.79 2.20
C ALA A 62 11.39 42.02 2.17
N GLN A 63 10.60 42.21 3.23
CA GLN A 63 9.74 43.40 3.40
C GLN A 63 9.79 44.03 4.80
N GLN A 64 10.66 43.60 5.72
CA GLN A 64 10.82 44.30 7.00
C GLN A 64 12.30 44.55 7.35
N HIS A 65 12.78 45.71 6.87
CA HIS A 65 13.71 46.64 7.51
C HIS A 65 14.58 47.34 6.46
N ALA A 66 14.04 48.39 5.85
CA ALA A 66 14.85 49.43 5.23
C ALA A 66 15.27 50.44 6.33
N PRO A 67 16.57 50.62 6.61
CA PRO A 67 17.06 51.90 7.05
C PRO A 67 17.35 52.75 5.81
N MET A 68 16.82 53.97 5.79
CA MET A 68 17.16 55.01 4.83
C MET A 68 18.66 55.35 4.94
N ALA A 69 19.43 55.20 3.87
CA ALA A 69 20.43 56.19 3.41
C ALA A 69 21.20 55.73 2.15
N ASP A 70 21.25 56.69 1.22
CA ASP A 70 22.31 57.07 0.28
C ASP A 70 22.63 56.25 -0.99
N ASN A 71 22.31 56.92 -2.10
CA ASN A 71 22.78 56.70 -3.46
C ASN A 71 24.31 56.58 -3.52
N HIS A 72 24.82 55.49 -4.10
CA HIS A 72 25.92 55.56 -5.04
C HIS A 72 25.93 54.36 -6.01
N SER A 73 25.89 54.72 -7.30
CA SER A 73 26.32 54.01 -8.51
C SER A 73 27.00 52.63 -8.39
N GLY A 74 26.46 51.64 -9.11
CA GLY A 74 27.16 50.41 -9.46
C GLY A 74 26.34 49.52 -10.39
N ALA A 75 26.59 49.62 -11.70
CA ALA A 75 26.02 48.71 -12.68
C ALA A 75 26.58 47.29 -12.47
N GLY A 76 25.69 46.33 -12.23
CA GLY A 76 26.01 44.91 -12.13
C GLY A 76 25.00 44.10 -12.93
N THR A 77 25.36 43.76 -14.16
CA THR A 77 24.65 42.84 -15.04
C THR A 77 24.66 41.44 -14.42
N HIS A 78 23.56 41.00 -13.80
CA HIS A 78 23.35 39.59 -13.48
C HIS A 78 22.31 38.98 -14.42
N SER A 79 22.71 37.86 -14.99
CA SER A 79 22.11 37.11 -16.09
C SER A 79 20.73 36.57 -15.75
N ASN A 80 19.77 36.84 -16.66
CA ASN A 80 18.43 36.25 -16.69
C ASN A 80 18.46 34.76 -17.09
N ALA A 81 19.13 33.90 -16.32
CA ALA A 81 19.20 32.46 -16.59
C ALA A 81 18.04 31.65 -15.99
N MET A 82 17.19 32.25 -15.14
CA MET A 82 16.09 31.55 -14.44
C MET A 82 14.78 31.44 -15.23
N LYS A 83 14.63 32.11 -16.37
CA LYS A 83 13.34 32.19 -17.08
C LYS A 83 13.04 30.98 -18.00
N HIS A 84 13.96 30.03 -18.13
CA HIS A 84 13.85 28.93 -19.11
C HIS A 84 13.84 27.52 -18.52
N ARG A 85 13.85 27.35 -17.19
CA ARG A 85 13.59 26.04 -16.58
C ARG A 85 12.09 25.75 -16.51
N ARG A 86 11.67 24.54 -16.92
CA ARG A 86 10.36 23.99 -16.55
C ARG A 86 10.38 23.64 -15.06
N MET A 87 10.16 24.63 -14.20
CA MET A 87 9.73 24.37 -12.83
C MET A 87 8.23 24.11 -12.85
N THR A 88 7.81 22.94 -12.39
CA THR A 88 6.41 22.71 -12.03
C THR A 88 6.19 23.26 -10.63
N VAL A 89 5.77 24.52 -10.56
CA VAL A 89 5.30 25.13 -9.31
C VAL A 89 3.82 24.80 -9.16
N PHE A 90 3.48 23.96 -8.19
CA PHE A 90 2.09 23.74 -7.82
C PHE A 90 1.63 24.95 -6.98
N THR A 91 0.93 25.89 -7.63
CA THR A 91 0.25 26.98 -6.91
C THR A 91 -1.10 26.48 -6.41
N HIS A 92 -1.53 26.92 -5.22
CA HIS A 92 -2.82 26.53 -4.62
C HIS A 92 -4.02 26.73 -5.57
N ALA A 93 -3.95 27.72 -6.47
CA ALA A 93 -4.97 27.98 -7.48
C ALA A 93 -5.16 26.83 -8.50
N SER A 94 -4.14 26.02 -8.77
CA SER A 94 -4.21 24.91 -9.72
C SER A 94 -4.80 23.63 -9.11
N LEU A 95 -4.74 23.48 -7.78
CA LEU A 95 -5.39 22.38 -7.03
C LEU A 95 -6.86 22.67 -6.72
N SER A 96 -7.26 23.95 -6.73
CA SER A 96 -8.63 24.41 -6.44
C SER A 96 -9.63 24.17 -7.59
N ALA A 97 -9.18 23.64 -8.73
CA ALA A 97 -10.01 23.39 -9.92
C ALA A 97 -10.67 21.99 -9.96
N LEU A 98 -10.48 21.19 -8.91
CA LEU A 98 -11.24 19.96 -8.69
C LEU A 98 -12.38 20.25 -7.72
N SER A 99 -13.60 19.90 -8.12
CA SER A 99 -14.84 20.18 -7.40
C SER A 99 -14.81 19.69 -5.96
N ASP A 100 -15.32 20.56 -5.11
CA ASP A 100 -15.61 20.40 -3.69
C ASP A 100 -16.55 19.20 -3.47
N ASP A 101 -16.02 18.08 -2.99
CA ASP A 101 -16.79 17.06 -2.28
C ASP A 101 -15.91 16.43 -1.19
N THR A 102 -16.42 16.55 0.03
CA THR A 102 -15.75 16.51 1.31
C THR A 102 -15.24 15.12 1.70
N ALA A 103 -13.92 15.00 1.94
CA ALA A 103 -13.34 13.92 2.74
C ALA A 103 -12.36 14.53 3.77
N HIS A 104 -12.77 14.58 5.03
CA HIS A 104 -11.91 14.95 6.15
C HIS A 104 -10.94 13.80 6.42
N THR A 105 -9.76 13.84 5.82
CA THR A 105 -8.65 12.97 6.19
C THR A 105 -7.83 13.65 7.29
N THR A 106 -7.47 12.90 8.32
CA THR A 106 -6.56 13.31 9.39
C THR A 106 -5.09 13.27 8.90
N ALA A 107 -4.83 13.78 7.70
CA ALA A 107 -3.50 14.24 7.38
C ALA A 107 -3.27 15.56 8.14
N LEU A 108 -2.06 15.74 8.67
CA LEU A 108 -1.55 16.98 9.27
C LEU A 108 -2.22 18.23 8.68
N GLU A 109 -2.67 19.15 9.52
CA GLU A 109 -3.44 20.33 9.10
C GLU A 109 -2.93 20.96 7.79
N PRO A 110 -3.82 21.25 6.82
CA PRO A 110 -3.42 21.78 5.51
C PRO A 110 -2.82 23.19 5.59
N HIS A 111 -2.85 23.83 6.76
CA HIS A 111 -2.22 25.12 7.02
C HIS A 111 -0.69 25.04 7.14
N GLY A 112 -0.10 23.83 7.26
CA GLY A 112 1.36 23.64 7.29
C GLY A 112 2.03 23.58 5.91
N PHE A 113 1.26 23.40 4.83
CA PHE A 113 1.75 23.22 3.45
C PHE A 113 1.74 24.52 2.63
N SER A 114 1.63 25.68 3.26
CA SER A 114 1.54 26.99 2.59
C SER A 114 2.87 27.58 2.10
N GLN A 115 3.86 26.77 1.75
CA GLN A 115 5.06 27.29 1.06
C GLN A 115 5.30 26.50 -0.22
N ALA A 116 5.34 27.24 -1.33
CA ALA A 116 5.53 26.73 -2.68
C ALA A 116 6.67 25.71 -2.70
N THR A 117 6.29 24.45 -2.89
CA THR A 117 7.24 23.34 -2.92
C THR A 117 7.76 23.21 -4.34
N THR A 118 9.06 23.44 -4.52
CA THR A 118 9.69 23.34 -5.84
C THR A 118 10.26 21.94 -6.00
N MET A 119 9.79 21.21 -7.02
CA MET A 119 10.42 19.97 -7.46
C MET A 119 11.61 20.32 -8.35
N VAL A 120 12.81 19.87 -7.97
CA VAL A 120 14.03 20.06 -8.76
C VAL A 120 14.48 18.70 -9.30
N ASN A 121 14.68 18.63 -10.62
CA ASN A 121 15.24 17.44 -11.26
C ASN A 121 16.75 17.39 -11.00
N LEU A 122 17.23 16.30 -10.41
CA LEU A 122 18.62 16.15 -9.98
C LEU A 122 19.62 16.02 -11.14
N GLN A 123 19.15 15.68 -12.35
CA GLN A 123 19.99 15.46 -13.54
C GLN A 123 20.33 16.77 -14.29
N ASP A 124 19.66 17.88 -13.96
CA ASP A 124 19.82 19.19 -14.62
C ASP A 124 20.61 20.22 -13.77
N ILE A 125 21.27 19.80 -12.68
CA ILE A 125 21.99 20.68 -11.74
C ILE A 125 23.51 20.57 -11.94
N ASP A 126 24.12 21.62 -12.49
CA ASP A 126 25.58 21.77 -12.59
C ASP A 126 26.17 22.37 -11.30
N GLU A 127 27.47 22.19 -11.04
CA GLU A 127 28.10 22.68 -9.79
C GLU A 127 28.01 24.22 -9.60
N GLU A 128 27.87 24.99 -10.67
CA GLU A 128 27.68 26.45 -10.60
C GLU A 128 26.30 26.85 -10.02
N ASP A 129 25.28 26.00 -10.13
CA ASP A 129 23.91 26.27 -9.69
C ASP A 129 23.68 26.11 -8.17
N LEU A 130 24.59 25.43 -7.46
CA LEU A 130 24.51 25.28 -6.00
C LEU A 130 24.62 26.62 -5.26
N SER A 131 25.25 27.62 -5.89
CA SER A 131 25.41 28.98 -5.34
C SER A 131 24.11 29.79 -5.32
N SER A 132 23.08 29.36 -6.05
CA SER A 132 21.79 30.05 -6.14
C SER A 132 20.85 29.81 -4.95
N PHE A 133 21.15 28.79 -4.13
CA PHE A 133 20.39 28.49 -2.92
C PHE A 133 20.94 29.31 -1.74
N THR A 134 20.15 30.28 -1.26
CA THR A 134 20.52 31.19 -0.16
C THR A 134 20.84 30.46 1.16
N ASN A 135 20.18 29.33 1.43
CA ASN A 135 20.32 28.60 2.69
C ASN A 135 21.49 27.59 2.63
N PRO A 136 22.52 27.72 3.50
CA PRO A 136 23.69 26.86 3.48
C PRO A 136 23.39 25.39 3.82
N GLY A 137 22.35 25.11 4.63
CA GLY A 137 21.94 23.75 4.97
C GLY A 137 21.32 23.01 3.78
N THR A 138 20.43 23.68 3.05
CA THR A 138 19.80 23.15 1.84
C THR A 138 20.82 22.89 0.75
N ARG A 139 21.81 23.80 0.60
CA ARG A 139 22.91 23.62 -0.35
C ARG A 139 23.77 22.39 -0.03
N ALA A 140 24.10 22.16 1.24
CA ALA A 140 24.87 21.01 1.66
C ALA A 140 24.11 19.69 1.41
N TYR A 141 22.81 19.67 1.67
CA TYR A 141 21.94 18.51 1.41
C TYR A 141 21.87 18.17 -0.09
N ILE A 142 21.63 19.17 -0.94
CA ILE A 142 21.58 18.98 -2.40
C ILE A 142 22.94 18.53 -2.94
N ALA A 143 24.04 19.11 -2.45
CA ALA A 143 25.39 18.70 -2.83
C ALA A 143 25.66 17.22 -2.49
N GLU A 144 25.23 16.78 -1.31
CA GLU A 144 25.41 15.41 -0.85
C GLU A 144 24.57 14.41 -1.64
N GLU A 145 23.31 14.74 -1.93
CA GLU A 145 22.45 13.93 -2.80
C GLU A 145 22.99 13.83 -4.23
N CYS A 146 23.53 14.92 -4.78
CA CYS A 146 24.22 14.92 -6.08
C CYS A 146 25.51 14.09 -6.05
N ARG A 147 26.21 14.05 -4.92
CA ARG A 147 27.39 13.20 -4.72
C ARG A 147 26.98 11.73 -4.68
N LEU A 148 25.94 11.39 -3.91
CA LEU A 148 25.38 10.04 -3.78
C LEU A 148 24.81 9.51 -5.10
N SER A 149 24.17 10.36 -5.91
CA SER A 149 23.64 9.96 -7.21
C SER A 149 24.72 9.68 -8.26
N ARG A 150 25.90 10.32 -8.13
CA ARG A 150 27.07 10.07 -8.98
C ARG A 150 27.96 8.95 -8.48
N MET A 151 27.74 8.43 -7.27
CA MET A 151 28.38 7.18 -6.89
C MET A 151 27.93 6.11 -7.86
N LEU A 152 28.85 5.22 -8.22
CA LEU A 152 28.45 3.99 -8.92
C LEU A 152 27.30 3.39 -8.12
N ALA A 153 26.15 3.23 -8.77
CA ALA A 153 25.09 2.39 -8.21
C ALA A 153 25.79 1.07 -7.87
N PHE A 154 25.74 0.71 -6.59
CA PHE A 154 26.19 -0.60 -6.16
C PHE A 154 25.33 -1.57 -6.98
N ASP A 155 25.93 -2.23 -7.97
CA ASP A 155 25.24 -3.28 -8.71
C ASP A 155 24.71 -4.24 -7.65
N ALA A 156 23.39 -4.34 -7.60
CA ALA A 156 22.75 -5.21 -6.64
C ALA A 156 23.21 -6.64 -6.95
N ASP A 157 24.05 -7.16 -6.06
CA ASP A 157 24.22 -8.57 -5.79
C ASP A 157 24.80 -9.40 -6.95
N ASP A 158 26.11 -9.32 -7.12
CA ASP A 158 26.88 -10.55 -7.26
C ASP A 158 27.45 -10.82 -5.86
N CYS A 159 26.72 -11.59 -5.04
CA CYS A 159 27.33 -12.37 -3.97
C CYS A 159 28.51 -13.08 -4.60
N GLY A 160 29.70 -12.48 -4.47
CA GLY A 160 30.89 -12.91 -5.17
C GLY A 160 31.02 -14.41 -5.08
N ASN A 161 31.37 -15.05 -6.19
CA ASN A 161 31.46 -16.48 -6.38
C ASN A 161 32.44 -17.22 -5.42
N GLY A 162 32.93 -16.57 -4.36
CA GLY A 162 33.74 -17.17 -3.30
C GLY A 162 35.23 -17.28 -3.64
N ASP A 163 35.62 -17.02 -4.90
CA ASP A 163 36.98 -17.26 -5.40
C ASP A 163 38.07 -16.44 -4.67
N TYR A 164 37.72 -15.29 -4.08
CA TYR A 164 38.64 -14.43 -3.34
C TYR A 164 38.90 -14.88 -1.89
N PHE A 165 38.19 -15.88 -1.39
CA PHE A 165 38.30 -16.37 -0.01
C PHE A 165 38.52 -17.90 0.01
N PRO A 166 39.63 -18.40 -0.56
CA PRO A 166 39.88 -19.84 -0.74
C PRO A 166 39.98 -20.62 0.57
N ASP A 167 40.24 -19.93 1.69
CA ASP A 167 40.35 -20.53 3.02
C ASP A 167 39.02 -20.57 3.78
N LEU A 168 37.96 -19.93 3.27
CA LEU A 168 36.62 -20.04 3.86
C LEU A 168 35.94 -21.31 3.30
N PRO A 169 35.58 -22.28 4.16
CA PRO A 169 34.86 -23.46 3.69
C PRO A 169 33.50 -23.04 3.13
N TYR A 170 33.19 -23.48 1.90
CA TYR A 170 31.86 -23.32 1.32
C TYR A 170 30.82 -23.97 2.24
N THR A 171 30.00 -23.12 2.85
CA THR A 171 28.91 -23.57 3.70
C THR A 171 27.66 -23.74 2.83
N ASN A 172 27.44 -24.95 2.32
CA ASN A 172 26.22 -25.29 1.56
C ASN A 172 24.96 -25.31 2.42
N ASN A 173 25.12 -25.11 3.73
CA ASN A 173 24.06 -24.99 4.69
C ASN A 173 24.17 -23.61 5.36
N PRO A 174 23.06 -22.96 5.71
CA PRO A 174 23.11 -21.72 6.47
C PRO A 174 23.92 -21.89 7.76
N ILE A 175 24.83 -20.96 8.05
CA ILE A 175 25.66 -20.93 9.29
C ILE A 175 24.76 -20.74 10.51
N GLU A 176 23.66 -20.02 10.34
CA GLU A 176 22.58 -20.02 11.30
C GLU A 176 21.98 -21.42 11.35
N SER A 177 22.05 -22.03 12.53
CA SER A 177 21.24 -23.21 12.80
C SER A 177 19.80 -22.83 12.47
N THR A 178 19.21 -23.46 11.44
CA THR A 178 17.75 -23.40 11.20
C THR A 178 16.96 -23.75 12.48
N SER A 179 17.63 -24.35 13.47
CA SER A 179 17.18 -24.57 14.84
C SER A 179 16.78 -23.34 15.64
N ALA A 180 17.28 -22.11 15.38
CA ALA A 180 16.76 -20.93 16.09
C ALA A 180 15.32 -20.58 15.65
N CYS A 181 14.94 -21.06 14.46
CA CYS A 181 13.58 -21.02 13.94
C CYS A 181 12.96 -22.43 13.90
N SER A 182 13.44 -23.39 14.70
CA SER A 182 12.82 -24.73 14.79
C SER A 182 11.85 -24.85 15.96
N ASP A 183 11.59 -23.76 16.67
CA ASP A 183 10.54 -23.66 17.68
C ASP A 183 9.25 -23.10 17.06
N TYR A 184 8.99 -23.44 15.80
CA TYR A 184 7.68 -23.22 15.19
C TYR A 184 6.66 -23.92 16.10
N LEU A 185 5.84 -23.09 16.76
CA LEU A 185 4.71 -23.54 17.55
C LEU A 185 3.90 -24.49 16.69
N GLN A 186 3.91 -25.76 17.07
CA GLN A 186 3.10 -26.74 16.38
C GLN A 186 1.64 -26.37 16.63
N PRO A 187 0.75 -26.43 15.61
CA PRO A 187 -0.67 -26.13 15.80
C PRO A 187 -1.28 -26.88 16.98
N SER A 188 -0.83 -28.11 17.25
CA SER A 188 -1.23 -28.91 18.40
C SER A 188 -0.83 -28.32 19.76
N GLN A 189 0.33 -27.64 19.86
CA GLN A 189 0.75 -26.91 21.07
C GLN A 189 -0.14 -25.70 21.35
N LEU A 190 -0.81 -25.18 20.30
CA LEU A 190 -1.78 -24.10 20.37
C LEU A 190 -3.21 -24.60 20.61
N GLY A 191 -3.42 -25.92 20.70
CA GLY A 191 -4.75 -26.52 20.73
C GLY A 191 -5.54 -26.32 19.44
N LEU A 192 -4.87 -25.99 18.33
CA LEU A 192 -5.50 -25.79 17.03
C LEU A 192 -5.66 -27.13 16.31
N THR A 193 -6.85 -27.35 15.77
CA THR A 193 -7.17 -28.47 14.89
C THR A 193 -7.38 -27.94 13.48
N SER A 194 -6.90 -28.65 12.46
CA SER A 194 -7.24 -28.31 11.09
C SER A 194 -8.72 -28.59 10.85
N THR A 195 -9.44 -27.60 10.34
CA THR A 195 -10.86 -27.70 9.98
C THR A 195 -10.99 -27.84 8.47
N ASP A 196 -11.90 -28.70 7.99
CA ASP A 196 -12.24 -28.77 6.56
C ASP A 196 -12.92 -27.46 6.14
N TRP A 197 -12.69 -27.02 4.91
CA TRP A 197 -13.31 -25.82 4.36
C TRP A 197 -14.83 -25.87 4.48
N ARG A 198 -15.44 -27.03 4.26
CA ARG A 198 -16.90 -27.22 4.36
C ARG A 198 -17.47 -26.95 5.75
N ASP A 199 -16.64 -27.05 6.78
CA ASP A 199 -17.02 -26.86 8.19
C ASP A 199 -16.41 -25.57 8.77
N TRP A 200 -16.04 -24.60 7.91
CA TRP A 200 -15.37 -23.37 8.34
C TRP A 200 -16.25 -22.50 9.24
N LEU A 201 -17.50 -22.19 8.85
CA LEU A 201 -18.42 -21.35 9.64
C LEU A 201 -19.74 -22.11 9.88
N ALA A 202 -20.13 -22.24 11.15
CA ALA A 202 -21.30 -23.02 11.53
C ALA A 202 -22.53 -22.15 11.75
N ILE A 203 -23.59 -22.41 11.00
CA ILE A 203 -24.90 -21.77 11.21
C ILE A 203 -25.88 -22.77 11.79
N ASP A 204 -25.90 -22.84 13.13
CA ASP A 204 -26.73 -23.74 13.92
C ASP A 204 -28.17 -23.23 14.14
N GLU A 205 -28.92 -23.93 15.00
CA GLU A 205 -30.30 -23.58 15.37
C GLU A 205 -30.39 -22.36 16.31
N HIS A 206 -29.31 -22.07 17.05
CA HIS A 206 -29.20 -20.96 17.99
C HIS A 206 -28.68 -19.67 17.35
N TYR A 207 -28.42 -19.69 16.04
CA TYR A 207 -27.91 -18.55 15.28
C TYR A 207 -28.62 -17.23 15.59
N ILE A 208 -29.95 -17.22 15.64
CA ILE A 208 -30.75 -16.00 15.93
C ILE A 208 -30.48 -15.47 17.35
N GLU A 209 -30.34 -16.37 18.33
CA GLU A 209 -30.07 -16.01 19.72
C GLU A 209 -28.67 -15.43 19.87
N TYR A 210 -27.67 -16.08 19.25
CA TYR A 210 -26.31 -15.58 19.20
C TYR A 210 -26.22 -14.25 18.47
N HIS A 211 -26.89 -14.13 17.33
CA HIS A 211 -26.96 -12.89 16.58
C HIS A 211 -27.52 -11.74 17.45
N ALA A 212 -28.64 -11.96 18.14
CA ALA A 212 -29.23 -10.95 19.01
C ALA A 212 -28.29 -10.53 20.16
N ALA A 213 -27.61 -11.50 20.79
CA ALA A 213 -26.62 -11.23 21.82
C ALA A 213 -25.42 -10.43 21.29
N ARG A 214 -24.91 -10.79 20.11
CA ARG A 214 -23.78 -10.11 19.45
C ARG A 214 -24.15 -8.68 19.06
N THR A 215 -25.33 -8.49 18.46
CA THR A 215 -25.85 -7.16 18.13
C THR A 215 -26.06 -6.28 19.37
N HIS A 216 -26.55 -6.86 20.48
CA HIS A 216 -26.66 -6.15 21.74
C HIS A 216 -25.28 -5.70 22.27
N LEU A 217 -24.28 -6.59 22.27
CA LEU A 217 -22.92 -6.28 22.72
C LEU A 217 -22.27 -5.19 21.86
N LEU A 218 -22.40 -5.28 20.53
CA LEU A 218 -21.86 -4.28 19.61
C LEU A 218 -22.50 -2.91 19.82
N SER A 219 -23.81 -2.84 20.05
CA SER A 219 -24.49 -1.57 20.31
C SER A 219 -24.06 -0.91 21.62
N ARG A 220 -23.79 -1.72 22.65
CA ARG A 220 -23.46 -1.22 24.00
C ARG A 220 -21.97 -0.95 24.20
N ASN A 221 -21.11 -1.77 23.63
CA ASN A 221 -19.68 -1.77 23.94
C ASN A 221 -18.78 -2.08 22.74
N ARG A 222 -19.12 -1.52 21.57
CA ARG A 222 -18.37 -1.64 20.32
C ARG A 222 -16.84 -1.56 20.51
N SER A 223 -16.38 -0.54 21.21
CA SER A 223 -14.94 -0.24 21.39
C SER A 223 -14.20 -1.30 22.19
N SER A 224 -14.91 -2.14 22.96
CA SER A 224 -14.30 -3.28 23.66
C SER A 224 -14.31 -4.56 22.80
N CYS A 225 -15.20 -4.65 21.81
CA CYS A 225 -15.36 -5.84 20.97
C CYS A 225 -14.50 -5.78 19.70
N ILE A 226 -14.38 -4.60 19.08
CA ILE A 226 -13.69 -4.43 17.79
C ILE A 226 -12.43 -3.60 18.02
N HIS A 227 -11.30 -4.16 17.57
CA HIS A 227 -9.97 -3.55 17.67
C HIS A 227 -9.28 -3.60 16.32
N LEU A 228 -8.64 -2.51 15.92
CA LEU A 228 -8.12 -2.31 14.58
C LEU A 228 -6.81 -1.51 14.67
N THR A 229 -5.84 -1.87 13.86
CA THR A 229 -4.70 -1.00 13.52
C THR A 229 -5.01 -0.24 12.21
N PRO A 230 -4.37 0.91 11.95
CA PRO A 230 -4.61 1.69 10.73
C PRO A 230 -4.42 0.90 9.43
N ASP A 231 -3.49 -0.05 9.43
CA ASP A 231 -3.13 -0.83 8.24
C ASP A 231 -4.08 -2.03 8.00
N SER A 232 -5.01 -2.29 8.92
CA SER A 232 -5.85 -3.50 8.92
C SER A 232 -7.11 -3.42 8.06
N GLU A 233 -7.48 -2.24 7.54
CA GLU A 233 -8.77 -2.02 6.89
C GLU A 233 -8.96 -2.87 5.62
N SER A 234 -7.90 -3.01 4.82
CA SER A 234 -7.90 -3.84 3.60
C SER A 234 -8.18 -5.31 3.91
N ALA A 235 -7.48 -5.86 4.92
CA ALA A 235 -7.64 -7.24 5.37
C ALA A 235 -9.03 -7.48 6.00
N CYS A 236 -9.59 -6.50 6.71
CA CYS A 236 -10.95 -6.57 7.24
C CYS A 236 -12.00 -6.70 6.12
N ARG A 237 -11.80 -5.95 5.02
CA ARG A 237 -12.69 -6.00 3.86
C ARG A 237 -12.54 -7.31 3.08
N GLU A 238 -11.32 -7.82 2.93
CA GLU A 238 -11.07 -9.14 2.36
C GLU A 238 -11.80 -10.23 3.15
N LEU A 239 -11.65 -10.24 4.48
CA LEU A 239 -12.35 -11.19 5.36
C LEU A 239 -13.87 -11.14 5.17
N LEU A 240 -14.47 -9.94 5.10
CA LEU A 240 -15.91 -9.80 4.87
C LEU A 240 -16.33 -10.41 3.52
N GLN A 241 -15.55 -10.21 2.47
CA GLN A 241 -15.86 -10.74 1.14
C GLN A 241 -15.75 -12.27 1.08
N GLU A 242 -14.74 -12.84 1.74
CA GLU A 242 -14.56 -14.29 1.86
C GLU A 242 -15.71 -14.93 2.65
N ILE A 243 -16.04 -14.37 3.80
CA ILE A 243 -17.17 -14.85 4.62
C ILE A 243 -18.48 -14.75 3.86
N ALA A 244 -18.74 -13.63 3.20
CA ALA A 244 -19.98 -13.45 2.46
C ALA A 244 -20.10 -14.47 1.32
N SER A 245 -19.00 -14.77 0.62
CA SER A 245 -18.95 -15.79 -0.43
C SER A 245 -19.17 -17.19 0.12
N TYR A 246 -18.51 -17.53 1.22
CA TYR A 246 -18.66 -18.81 1.91
C TYR A 246 -20.10 -19.03 2.40
N LEU A 247 -20.70 -18.06 3.09
CA LEU A 247 -22.05 -18.18 3.65
C LEU A 247 -23.09 -18.38 2.55
N VAL A 248 -22.97 -17.69 1.41
CA VAL A 248 -23.89 -17.86 0.28
C VAL A 248 -23.68 -19.21 -0.40
N GLU A 249 -22.44 -19.71 -0.49
CA GLU A 249 -22.13 -21.02 -1.07
C GLU A 249 -22.62 -22.18 -0.20
N GLN A 250 -22.33 -22.18 1.10
CA GLN A 250 -22.67 -23.27 2.02
C GLN A 250 -24.10 -23.19 2.56
N HIS A 251 -24.68 -21.99 2.64
CA HIS A 251 -26.00 -21.75 3.19
C HIS A 251 -26.88 -20.88 2.28
N PRO A 252 -27.11 -21.29 1.01
CA PRO A 252 -27.84 -20.47 0.02
C PRO A 252 -29.30 -20.19 0.39
N ASN A 253 -29.89 -21.00 1.30
CA ASN A 253 -31.25 -20.79 1.79
C ASN A 253 -31.32 -19.74 2.92
N LYS A 254 -30.18 -19.41 3.54
CA LYS A 254 -30.07 -18.49 4.69
C LYS A 254 -29.42 -17.17 4.29
N PHE A 255 -28.54 -17.18 3.29
CA PHE A 255 -27.83 -15.99 2.81
C PHE A 255 -27.92 -15.87 1.29
N SER A 256 -28.12 -14.65 0.81
CA SER A 256 -28.19 -14.37 -0.63
C SER A 256 -27.44 -13.09 -0.98
N PHE A 257 -26.84 -13.05 -2.18
CA PHE A 257 -26.31 -11.79 -2.72
C PHE A 257 -27.43 -10.97 -3.35
N LYS A 258 -27.40 -9.67 -3.07
CA LYS A 258 -28.28 -8.68 -3.71
C LYS A 258 -27.47 -7.53 -4.28
N THR A 259 -27.99 -6.96 -5.35
CA THR A 259 -27.42 -5.74 -5.93
C THR A 259 -28.36 -4.59 -5.64
N LYS A 260 -27.89 -3.61 -4.88
CA LYS A 260 -28.62 -2.36 -4.56
C LYS A 260 -27.74 -1.19 -4.97
N HIS A 261 -28.31 -0.21 -5.65
CA HIS A 261 -27.58 1.00 -6.08
C HIS A 261 -26.25 0.71 -6.80
N ARG A 262 -26.18 -0.36 -7.60
CA ARG A 262 -24.98 -0.85 -8.31
C ARG A 262 -23.85 -1.35 -7.41
N ARG A 263 -24.13 -1.62 -6.15
CA ARG A 263 -23.19 -2.20 -5.18
C ARG A 263 -23.64 -3.59 -4.78
N LYS A 264 -22.69 -4.45 -4.44
CA LYS A 264 -22.94 -5.81 -3.97
C LYS A 264 -23.23 -5.81 -2.46
N HIS A 265 -24.28 -6.52 -2.09
CA HIS A 265 -24.74 -6.67 -0.72
C HIS A 265 -24.94 -8.15 -0.38
N ILE A 266 -24.77 -8.50 0.89
CA ILE A 266 -25.21 -9.77 1.47
C ILE A 266 -26.48 -9.54 2.27
N LEU A 267 -27.52 -10.30 1.95
CA LEU A 267 -28.76 -10.36 2.72
C LEU A 267 -28.73 -11.61 3.61
N ASN A 268 -28.92 -11.39 4.90
CA ASN A 268 -29.25 -12.44 5.85
C ASN A 268 -30.77 -12.66 5.83
N GLU A 269 -31.23 -13.77 5.25
CA GLU A 269 -32.66 -14.09 5.15
C GLU A 269 -33.28 -14.41 6.52
N LEU A 270 -32.46 -14.80 7.50
CA LEU A 270 -32.91 -15.13 8.86
C LEU A 270 -33.22 -13.88 9.67
N THR A 271 -32.34 -12.87 9.63
CA THR A 271 -32.52 -11.61 10.39
C THR A 271 -33.14 -10.49 9.57
N ARG A 272 -33.22 -10.66 8.24
CA ARG A 272 -33.61 -9.65 7.24
C ARG A 272 -32.67 -8.46 7.14
N GLU A 273 -31.48 -8.54 7.74
CA GLU A 273 -30.47 -7.50 7.61
C GLU A 273 -29.72 -7.60 6.28
N ASP A 274 -29.42 -6.44 5.72
CA ASP A 274 -28.76 -6.29 4.43
C ASP A 274 -27.50 -5.45 4.63
N PHE A 275 -26.35 -6.00 4.27
CA PHE A 275 -25.06 -5.35 4.44
C PHE A 275 -24.38 -5.16 3.09
N GLU A 276 -23.91 -3.96 2.83
CA GLU A 276 -23.05 -3.66 1.68
C GLU A 276 -21.70 -4.39 1.83
N LEU A 277 -20.98 -4.67 0.72
CA LEU A 277 -19.69 -5.37 0.74
C LEU A 277 -18.52 -4.54 0.18
N GLU A 278 -18.79 -3.46 -0.56
CA GLU A 278 -17.78 -2.83 -1.43
C GLU A 278 -17.55 -1.33 -1.21
N GLY A 279 -18.49 -0.57 -0.64
CA GLY A 279 -18.34 0.88 -0.43
C GLY A 279 -18.17 1.29 1.03
N GLY A 280 -18.46 2.57 1.31
CA GLY A 280 -18.43 3.14 2.66
C GLY A 280 -19.53 2.52 3.52
N LEU A 281 -19.23 1.36 4.09
CA LEU A 281 -20.17 0.56 4.85
C LEU A 281 -20.78 1.39 5.98
N GLU A 282 -22.10 1.29 6.17
CA GLU A 282 -22.78 1.87 7.34
C GLU A 282 -22.18 1.36 8.67
N ALA A 283 -21.65 0.13 8.64
CA ALA A 283 -20.97 -0.55 9.73
C ALA A 283 -19.60 -1.06 9.25
N HIS A 284 -18.56 -0.88 10.07
CA HIS A 284 -17.21 -1.38 9.76
C HIS A 284 -17.22 -2.88 9.35
N PRO A 285 -16.36 -3.35 8.40
CA PRO A 285 -16.41 -4.73 7.91
C PRO A 285 -16.41 -5.79 9.02
N LEU A 286 -15.58 -5.61 10.07
CA LEU A 286 -15.55 -6.52 11.21
C LEU A 286 -16.82 -6.55 12.06
N GLU A 287 -17.59 -5.47 12.08
CA GLU A 287 -18.89 -5.47 12.73
C GLU A 287 -19.87 -6.31 11.93
N VAL A 288 -19.89 -6.13 10.61
CA VAL A 288 -20.73 -6.92 9.70
C VAL A 288 -20.38 -8.40 9.83
N VAL A 289 -19.10 -8.75 9.80
CA VAL A 289 -18.61 -10.12 10.04
C VAL A 289 -19.09 -10.67 11.38
N ALA A 290 -18.98 -9.87 12.46
CA ALA A 290 -19.42 -10.32 13.78
C ALA A 290 -20.94 -10.48 13.89
N ARG A 291 -21.74 -9.82 13.05
CA ARG A 291 -23.19 -10.03 12.99
C ARG A 291 -23.57 -11.22 12.11
N LEU A 292 -22.84 -11.44 11.02
CA LEU A 292 -23.10 -12.53 10.09
C LEU A 292 -22.73 -13.89 10.67
N CYS A 293 -21.67 -13.96 11.47
CA CYS A 293 -21.10 -15.21 11.99
C CYS A 293 -21.23 -15.32 13.52
N GLY A 294 -21.26 -16.55 14.04
CA GLY A 294 -21.27 -16.83 15.48
C GLY A 294 -19.89 -16.76 16.13
N GLU A 295 -18.85 -16.90 15.32
CA GLU A 295 -17.44 -16.99 15.68
C GLU A 295 -16.79 -15.61 15.87
N ASP A 296 -15.71 -15.57 16.63
CA ASP A 296 -14.86 -14.39 16.82
C ASP A 296 -13.63 -14.47 15.90
N PHE A 297 -13.21 -13.33 15.33
CA PHE A 297 -12.14 -13.30 14.33
C PHE A 297 -10.93 -12.48 14.81
N MET A 298 -9.74 -12.93 14.41
CA MET A 298 -8.46 -12.26 14.61
C MET A 298 -7.69 -12.28 13.28
N ILE A 299 -7.28 -11.11 12.82
CA ILE A 299 -6.54 -10.92 11.57
C ILE A 299 -5.07 -10.71 11.91
N TRP A 300 -4.25 -11.51 11.26
CA TRP A 300 -2.81 -11.52 11.43
C TRP A 300 -2.14 -11.11 10.13
N GLU A 301 -1.14 -10.24 10.22
CA GLU A 301 -0.33 -9.85 9.09
C GLU A 301 1.13 -10.20 9.33
N ARG A 302 1.79 -10.72 8.29
CA ARG A 302 3.20 -11.07 8.36
C ARG A 302 4.05 -9.85 8.04
N SER A 303 4.84 -9.43 9.02
CA SER A 303 5.82 -8.35 8.84
C SER A 303 6.96 -8.81 7.92
N GLU A 304 7.29 -8.01 6.91
CA GLU A 304 8.42 -8.30 6.01
C GLU A 304 9.77 -8.18 6.71
N SER A 305 9.91 -7.22 7.62
CA SER A 305 11.17 -6.93 8.32
C SER A 305 11.51 -7.98 9.38
N THR A 306 10.53 -8.35 10.20
CA THR A 306 10.74 -9.30 11.31
C THR A 306 10.38 -10.74 10.95
N ARG A 307 9.72 -10.95 9.81
CA ARG A 307 9.16 -12.24 9.35
C ARG A 307 8.15 -12.88 10.31
N MET A 308 7.71 -12.16 11.35
CA MET A 308 6.73 -12.59 12.35
C MET A 308 5.31 -12.15 11.99
N TRP A 309 4.31 -12.85 12.54
CA TRP A 309 2.89 -12.53 12.40
C TRP A 309 2.42 -11.64 13.54
N TYR A 310 1.80 -10.50 13.22
CA TYR A 310 1.30 -9.51 14.18
C TYR A 310 -0.22 -9.40 14.13
N LEU A 311 -0.84 -9.26 15.29
CA LEU A 311 -2.29 -9.08 15.40
C LEU A 311 -2.65 -7.65 14.97
N GLN A 312 -3.32 -7.52 13.81
CA GLN A 312 -3.67 -6.23 13.23
C GLN A 312 -5.13 -5.84 13.52
N ALA A 313 -6.01 -6.81 13.53
CA ALA A 313 -7.44 -6.56 13.71
C ALA A 313 -8.08 -7.71 14.48
N SER A 314 -9.13 -7.40 15.24
CA SER A 314 -9.90 -8.41 15.94
C SER A 314 -11.33 -7.96 16.17
N THR A 315 -12.24 -8.91 16.05
CA THR A 315 -13.62 -8.80 16.54
C THR A 315 -13.85 -9.96 17.51
N THR A 316 -13.80 -9.66 18.80
CA THR A 316 -13.91 -10.65 19.87
C THR A 316 -14.98 -10.20 20.85
N LEU A 317 -16.11 -10.91 20.85
CA LEU A 317 -17.29 -10.58 21.65
C LEU A 317 -17.38 -11.48 22.88
N PHE A 318 -16.91 -12.72 22.77
CA PHE A 318 -16.95 -13.72 23.84
C PHE A 318 -15.55 -14.30 24.13
N PRO A 319 -14.60 -13.47 24.60
CA PRO A 319 -13.24 -13.94 24.89
C PRO A 319 -13.23 -14.93 26.07
N SER A 320 -12.48 -16.03 25.92
CA SER A 320 -12.28 -17.00 27.00
C SER A 320 -11.02 -16.69 27.80
N GLY A 321 -11.14 -15.86 28.84
CA GLY A 321 -10.07 -15.67 29.82
C GLY A 321 -8.90 -14.78 29.38
N TYR A 322 -9.03 -14.01 28.32
CA TYR A 322 -8.04 -13.03 27.90
C TYR A 322 -8.69 -11.69 27.55
N ILE A 323 -7.87 -10.63 27.52
CA ILE A 323 -8.28 -9.30 27.09
C ILE A 323 -7.52 -8.99 25.79
N ILE A 324 -8.22 -8.96 24.66
CA ILE A 324 -7.60 -8.87 23.34
C ILE A 324 -6.78 -7.58 23.13
N THR A 325 -7.20 -6.47 23.74
CA THR A 325 -6.49 -5.18 23.68
C THR A 325 -5.05 -5.26 24.17
N SER A 326 -4.77 -6.21 25.08
CA SER A 326 -3.42 -6.42 25.61
C SER A 326 -2.47 -7.02 24.57
N TYR A 327 -2.99 -7.62 23.49
CA TYR A 327 -2.22 -8.32 22.46
C TYR A 327 -2.26 -7.63 21.10
N MET A 328 -3.02 -6.55 20.94
CA MET A 328 -3.06 -5.79 19.68
C MET A 328 -1.67 -5.29 19.29
N GLY A 329 -1.30 -5.49 18.01
CA GLY A 329 0.01 -5.14 17.47
C GLY A 329 1.16 -5.98 18.02
N LYS A 330 0.89 -7.09 18.71
CA LYS A 330 1.91 -8.00 19.23
C LYS A 330 2.11 -9.20 18.29
N PRO A 331 3.32 -9.78 18.28
CA PRO A 331 3.56 -10.98 17.50
C PRO A 331 2.84 -12.19 18.13
N VAL A 332 2.48 -13.17 17.30
CA VAL A 332 1.76 -14.38 17.73
C VAL A 332 2.44 -15.09 18.90
N ASN A 333 3.78 -15.06 18.97
CA ASN A 333 4.54 -15.69 20.05
C ASN A 333 4.18 -15.14 21.44
N VAL A 334 3.87 -13.85 21.56
CA VAL A 334 3.45 -13.23 22.83
C VAL A 334 2.10 -13.77 23.28
N MET A 335 1.18 -14.05 22.35
CA MET A 335 -0.11 -14.65 22.71
C MET A 335 0.04 -16.08 23.20
N VAL A 336 1.07 -16.78 22.74
CA VAL A 336 1.23 -18.21 23.02
C VAL A 336 2.10 -18.47 24.25
N ARG A 337 3.17 -17.71 24.40
CA ARG A 337 4.16 -17.91 25.47
C ARG A 337 4.10 -16.83 26.55
N GLY A 338 3.40 -15.73 26.30
CA GLY A 338 3.48 -14.53 27.13
C GLY A 338 4.67 -13.64 26.75
N ASP A 339 4.90 -12.58 27.52
CA ASP A 339 6.05 -11.71 27.37
C ASP A 339 6.91 -11.64 28.65
N GLU A 340 8.14 -11.15 28.50
CA GLU A 340 9.07 -10.90 29.61
C GLU A 340 8.59 -9.81 30.58
N ASN A 341 7.60 -9.01 30.17
CA ASN A 341 6.97 -7.98 30.99
C ASN A 341 5.85 -8.55 31.90
N GLY A 342 5.74 -9.88 31.99
CA GLY A 342 4.78 -10.57 32.86
C GLY A 342 3.37 -10.71 32.25
N ARG A 343 3.20 -10.40 30.95
CA ARG A 343 1.94 -10.66 30.25
C ARG A 343 1.81 -12.17 30.05
N LEU A 344 0.73 -12.72 30.58
CA LEU A 344 0.43 -14.14 30.46
C LEU A 344 0.07 -14.47 29.00
N PRO A 345 0.21 -15.74 28.59
CA PRO A 345 -0.35 -16.18 27.32
C PRO A 345 -1.88 -16.11 27.31
N MET A 346 -2.47 -16.15 26.12
CA MET A 346 -3.91 -16.28 25.90
C MET A 346 -4.35 -17.68 26.32
N LEU A 347 -4.55 -17.84 27.63
CA LEU A 347 -5.01 -19.06 28.24
C LEU A 347 -6.54 -19.06 28.35
N PRO A 348 -7.20 -20.18 28.01
CA PRO A 348 -8.62 -20.33 28.30
C PRO A 348 -8.86 -20.29 29.80
N TRP A 349 -10.09 -19.93 30.19
CA TRP A 349 -10.46 -19.75 31.60
C TRP A 349 -10.22 -21.02 32.44
N SER A 350 -10.34 -22.21 31.84
CA SER A 350 -10.06 -23.51 32.47
C SER A 350 -8.60 -23.66 32.92
N SER A 351 -7.64 -23.12 32.16
CA SER A 351 -6.21 -23.21 32.48
C SER A 351 -5.81 -22.24 33.59
N LYS A 352 -6.58 -21.17 33.82
CA LYS A 352 -6.27 -20.17 34.86
C LYS A 352 -6.55 -20.66 36.28
N PHE A 353 -7.54 -21.54 36.48
CA PHE A 353 -7.86 -22.09 37.81
C PHE A 353 -6.76 -22.98 38.40
N HIS A 354 -5.84 -23.50 37.59
CA HIS A 354 -4.67 -24.24 38.07
C HIS A 354 -3.46 -23.35 38.39
N ILE A 355 -3.46 -22.10 37.91
CA ILE A 355 -2.32 -21.17 38.03
C ILE A 355 -2.50 -20.21 39.21
N PHE A 356 -3.75 -19.82 39.51
CA PHE A 356 -4.06 -19.02 40.69
C PHE A 356 -4.61 -19.92 41.80
N PRO A 357 -3.98 -19.96 42.99
CA PRO A 357 -4.57 -20.66 44.12
C PRO A 357 -5.95 -20.05 44.41
N SER A 358 -6.93 -20.92 44.62
CA SER A 358 -8.28 -20.53 45.07
C SER A 358 -8.17 -19.52 46.20
N PRO A 359 -8.94 -18.40 46.18
CA PRO A 359 -8.97 -17.51 47.33
C PRO A 359 -9.44 -18.34 48.53
N THR A 360 -8.56 -18.46 49.53
CA THR A 360 -8.95 -18.97 50.83
C THR A 360 -10.03 -18.02 51.35
N LEU A 361 -11.25 -18.53 51.44
CA LEU A 361 -12.31 -17.93 52.23
C LEU A 361 -11.86 -18.01 53.70
N ASP A 362 -11.26 -16.92 54.19
CA ASP A 362 -11.16 -16.61 55.62
C ASP A 362 -12.31 -15.69 56.03
#